data_AF-A0A2E3FNH1-F1
#
_entry.id   AF-A0A2E3FNH1-F1
#
_cell.length_a   1.000
_cell.length_b   1.000
_cell.length_c   1.000
_cell.angle_alpha   90.00
_cell.angle_beta   90.00
_cell.angle_gamma   90.00
#
_symmetry.space_group_name_H-M   'P 1'
#
loop_
_entity.id
_entity.type
_entity.pdbx_description
1 polymer ?
#
loop_
_entity_poly.entity_id
_entity_poly.type
_entity_poly.pdbx_seq_one_letter_code
_entity_poly.pdbx_strand_id
1 'polypeptide(L)'
;MSNFAYKRGVASGEKMSEGGTITPETQIKELTEKLEEETDRLLKLYAAYEQQEAELRDTKAEVEVLEKEIVEREIEKESLEALLTEKDARIRELEMRAGKAGKQVEHLEPELRKMEEKFTREKDRLGKVFSIAEELDNDLRLAVVELQTRDEWYMDHMSLFEDLNKAIKRRYEMIEAAAEAERQSQHMGRAIAERMDEMVEARAAEMTIEEATEIDSTESEEKSSEDEAAVESAESEEEEWNWSEQVLTGVMEKNGITDRDAFIEFAKSYDMDGNRYLKGSELGAAASDFVAKDAPVEEPSEETPSEEVSQESQSDSEEQSDNDREPEVVWRNTSDSQGNQ
;
A
#
# COMPACT_ATOMS: atom_id res chain seq x y z
N MET A 1 -55.35 -18.69 -78.96
CA MET A 1 -56.41 -18.35 -79.94
C MET A 1 -55.75 -17.76 -81.18
N SER A 2 -55.51 -18.58 -82.21
CA SER A 2 -55.28 -18.10 -83.57
C SER A 2 -55.76 -19.18 -84.52
N ASN A 3 -56.87 -18.91 -85.18
CA ASN A 3 -57.53 -19.76 -86.16
C ASN A 3 -56.67 -19.83 -87.43
N PHE A 4 -56.20 -21.01 -87.83
CA PHE A 4 -55.74 -21.21 -89.21
C PHE A 4 -56.77 -22.06 -89.96
N ALA A 5 -57.49 -21.35 -90.82
CA ALA A 5 -58.61 -21.84 -91.60
C ALA A 5 -58.18 -22.92 -92.61
N TYR A 6 -58.90 -24.04 -92.57
CA TYR A 6 -58.93 -25.05 -93.62
C TYR A 6 -59.47 -24.42 -94.91
N LYS A 7 -58.63 -24.27 -95.95
CA LYS A 7 -59.08 -23.91 -97.30
C LYS A 7 -58.98 -25.14 -98.20
N ARG A 8 -60.11 -25.84 -98.31
CA ARG A 8 -60.34 -26.97 -99.21
C ARG A 8 -60.44 -26.43 -100.65
N GLY A 9 -59.39 -26.61 -101.44
CA GLY A 9 -59.36 -26.35 -102.88
C GLY A 9 -59.65 -27.63 -103.65
N VAL A 10 -60.88 -27.78 -104.11
CA VAL A 10 -61.28 -28.78 -105.12
C VAL A 10 -61.02 -28.15 -106.48
N ALA A 11 -60.10 -28.73 -107.26
CA ALA A 11 -59.97 -28.45 -108.68
C ALA A 11 -59.74 -29.77 -109.41
N SER A 12 -60.85 -30.30 -109.92
CA SER A 12 -60.94 -31.38 -110.88
C SER A 12 -60.14 -31.03 -112.14
N GLY A 13 -59.23 -31.91 -112.52
CA GLY A 13 -58.38 -31.79 -113.70
C GLY A 13 -58.08 -33.18 -114.26
N GLU A 14 -59.15 -33.88 -114.63
CA GLU A 14 -59.13 -35.12 -115.38
C GLU A 14 -58.44 -34.88 -116.74
N LYS A 15 -57.22 -35.38 -116.89
CA LYS A 15 -56.59 -35.60 -118.19
C LYS A 15 -56.17 -37.07 -118.30
N MET A 16 -57.13 -37.81 -118.84
CA MET A 16 -56.98 -38.83 -119.88
C MET A 16 -55.69 -39.66 -119.87
N SER A 17 -55.89 -40.92 -119.51
CA SER A 17 -55.02 -42.04 -119.83
C SER A 17 -54.78 -42.12 -121.34
N GLU A 18 -53.58 -41.75 -121.78
CA GLU A 18 -53.02 -42.27 -123.02
C GLU A 18 -52.42 -43.65 -122.72
N GLY A 19 -53.24 -44.68 -122.93
CA GLY A 19 -52.83 -46.08 -122.87
C GLY A 19 -51.93 -46.43 -124.05
N GLY A 20 -50.64 -46.14 -123.93
CA GLY A 20 -49.59 -46.86 -124.62
C GLY A 20 -49.22 -48.07 -123.77
N THR A 21 -49.35 -49.28 -124.31
CA THR A 21 -49.06 -50.61 -123.74
C THR A 21 -48.04 -50.62 -122.60
N ILE A 22 -48.49 -50.36 -121.37
CA ILE A 22 -47.67 -50.52 -120.17
C ILE A 22 -47.66 -52.02 -119.89
N THR A 23 -46.59 -52.70 -120.28
CA THR A 23 -46.37 -54.08 -119.89
C THR A 23 -46.45 -54.17 -118.36
N PRO A 24 -46.93 -55.28 -117.76
CA PRO A 24 -46.95 -55.42 -116.30
C PRO A 24 -45.56 -55.16 -115.70
N GLU A 25 -44.50 -55.47 -116.44
CA GLU A 25 -43.11 -55.18 -116.09
C GLU A 25 -42.77 -53.68 -115.98
N THR A 26 -43.38 -52.80 -116.77
CA THR A 26 -43.15 -51.35 -116.68
C THR A 26 -43.96 -50.71 -115.55
N GLN A 27 -45.18 -51.19 -115.28
CA GLN A 27 -45.94 -50.80 -114.09
C GLN A 27 -45.24 -51.23 -112.80
N ILE A 28 -44.70 -52.44 -112.77
CA ILE A 28 -43.91 -52.94 -111.64
C ILE A 28 -42.68 -52.04 -111.43
N LYS A 29 -41.98 -51.63 -112.50
CA LYS A 29 -40.84 -50.70 -112.40
C LYS A 29 -41.20 -49.32 -111.86
N GLU A 30 -42.30 -48.73 -112.32
CA GLU A 30 -42.77 -47.43 -111.81
C GLU A 30 -43.24 -47.51 -110.35
N LEU A 31 -43.85 -48.63 -109.95
CA LEU A 31 -44.23 -48.88 -108.56
C LEU A 31 -43.01 -49.12 -107.67
N THR A 32 -41.97 -49.80 -108.17
CA THR A 32 -40.71 -49.95 -107.43
C THR A 32 -39.98 -48.63 -107.28
N GLU A 33 -39.94 -47.78 -108.30
CA GLU A 33 -39.32 -46.45 -108.24
C GLU A 33 -40.05 -45.53 -107.25
N LYS A 34 -41.39 -45.52 -107.26
CA LYS A 34 -42.19 -44.79 -106.25
C LYS A 34 -41.96 -45.34 -104.83
N LEU A 35 -41.82 -46.66 -104.71
CA LEU A 35 -41.54 -47.28 -103.41
C LEU A 35 -40.15 -46.86 -102.92
N GLU A 36 -39.14 -46.79 -103.80
CA GLU A 36 -37.81 -46.28 -103.50
C GLU A 36 -37.85 -44.79 -103.09
N GLU A 37 -38.52 -43.94 -103.86
CA GLU A 37 -38.68 -42.51 -103.53
C GLU A 37 -39.38 -42.27 -102.18
N GLU A 38 -40.43 -43.03 -101.89
CA GLU A 38 -41.12 -42.96 -100.59
C GLU A 38 -40.24 -43.51 -99.46
N THR A 39 -39.44 -44.56 -99.70
CA THR A 39 -38.46 -45.02 -98.70
C THR A 39 -37.38 -43.97 -98.42
N ASP A 40 -36.91 -43.26 -99.45
CA ASP A 40 -35.91 -42.18 -99.29
C ASP A 40 -36.47 -40.97 -98.55
N ARG A 41 -37.72 -40.59 -98.80
CA ARG A 41 -38.40 -39.52 -98.04
C ARG A 41 -38.57 -39.91 -96.59
N LEU A 42 -38.96 -41.16 -96.35
CA LEU A 42 -39.22 -41.70 -95.02
C LEU A 42 -37.92 -41.82 -94.22
N LEU A 43 -36.81 -42.22 -94.86
CA LEU A 43 -35.46 -42.18 -94.28
C LEU A 43 -35.03 -40.76 -93.89
N LYS A 44 -35.27 -39.76 -94.75
CA LYS A 44 -34.96 -38.35 -94.44
C LYS A 44 -35.80 -37.82 -93.27
N LEU A 45 -37.07 -38.19 -93.22
CA LEU A 45 -37.95 -37.86 -92.10
C LEU A 45 -37.45 -38.51 -90.80
N TYR A 46 -37.08 -39.79 -90.83
CA TYR A 46 -36.51 -40.45 -89.66
C TYR A 46 -35.22 -39.80 -89.18
N ALA A 47 -34.30 -39.46 -90.08
CA ALA A 47 -33.08 -38.74 -89.72
C ALA A 47 -33.38 -37.38 -89.08
N ALA A 48 -34.37 -36.64 -89.59
CA ALA A 48 -34.82 -35.39 -88.99
C ALA A 48 -35.48 -35.58 -87.61
N TYR A 49 -36.28 -36.63 -87.43
CA TYR A 49 -36.87 -36.97 -86.12
C TYR A 49 -35.81 -37.40 -85.12
N GLU A 50 -34.83 -38.21 -85.52
CA GLU A 50 -33.72 -38.62 -84.66
C GLU A 50 -32.91 -37.40 -84.19
N GLN A 51 -32.64 -36.46 -85.10
CA GLN A 51 -32.00 -35.20 -84.74
C GLN A 51 -32.85 -34.37 -83.78
N GLN A 52 -34.16 -34.23 -84.05
CA GLN A 52 -35.08 -33.51 -83.15
C GLN A 52 -35.15 -34.17 -81.76
N GLU A 53 -35.16 -35.50 -81.69
CA GLU A 53 -35.14 -36.19 -80.41
C GLU A 53 -33.83 -35.96 -79.65
N ALA A 54 -32.69 -35.86 -80.33
CA ALA A 54 -31.42 -35.51 -79.70
C ALA A 54 -31.46 -34.07 -79.14
N GLU A 55 -31.90 -33.09 -79.94
CA GLU A 55 -32.05 -31.70 -79.50
C GLU A 55 -33.06 -31.58 -78.32
N LEU A 56 -34.14 -32.36 -78.34
CA LEU A 56 -35.09 -32.44 -77.23
C LEU A 56 -34.48 -33.06 -75.97
N ARG A 57 -33.52 -33.98 -76.09
CA ARG A 57 -32.82 -34.54 -74.94
C ARG A 57 -31.84 -33.51 -74.36
N ASP A 58 -31.10 -32.81 -75.21
CA ASP A 58 -30.14 -31.79 -74.78
C ASP A 58 -30.83 -30.62 -74.09
N THR A 59 -31.92 -30.11 -74.65
CA THR A 59 -32.72 -29.03 -74.03
C THR A 59 -33.37 -29.45 -72.73
N LYS A 60 -33.81 -30.72 -72.61
CA LYS A 60 -34.30 -31.25 -71.32
C LYS A 60 -33.19 -31.29 -70.27
N ALA A 61 -31.99 -31.73 -70.65
CA ALA A 61 -30.85 -31.71 -69.74
C ALA A 61 -30.48 -30.28 -69.31
N GLU A 62 -30.53 -29.32 -70.23
CA GLU A 62 -30.33 -27.89 -69.91
C GLU A 62 -31.40 -27.37 -68.94
N VAL A 63 -32.68 -27.70 -69.17
CA VAL A 63 -33.78 -27.33 -68.26
C VAL A 63 -33.57 -27.94 -66.87
N GLU A 64 -33.19 -29.22 -66.77
CA GLU A 64 -32.91 -29.85 -65.47
C GLU A 64 -31.75 -29.18 -64.72
N VAL A 65 -30.72 -28.70 -65.43
CA VAL A 65 -29.62 -27.95 -64.82
C VAL A 65 -30.09 -26.57 -64.35
N LEU A 66 -30.86 -25.85 -65.17
CA LEU A 66 -31.41 -24.54 -64.80
C LEU A 66 -32.38 -24.63 -63.63
N GLU A 67 -33.21 -25.67 -63.55
CA GLU A 67 -34.10 -25.91 -62.42
C GLU A 67 -33.32 -26.10 -61.11
N LYS A 68 -32.22 -26.86 -61.13
CA LYS A 68 -31.35 -27.00 -59.96
C LYS A 68 -30.71 -25.67 -59.56
N GLU A 69 -30.23 -24.92 -60.54
CA GLU A 69 -29.62 -23.61 -60.30
C GLU A 69 -30.62 -22.59 -59.75
N ILE A 70 -31.89 -22.65 -60.16
CA ILE A 70 -32.97 -21.83 -59.59
C ILE A 70 -33.19 -22.19 -58.12
N VAL A 71 -33.28 -23.48 -57.79
CA VAL A 71 -33.45 -23.93 -56.41
C VAL A 71 -32.28 -23.49 -55.53
N GLU A 72 -31.04 -23.65 -56.01
CA GLU A 72 -29.85 -23.17 -55.29
C GLU A 72 -29.91 -21.66 -55.03
N ARG A 73 -30.28 -20.87 -56.03
CA ARG A 73 -30.46 -19.41 -55.87
C ARG A 73 -31.60 -19.04 -54.94
N GLU A 74 -32.68 -19.81 -54.91
CA GLU A 74 -33.78 -19.60 -53.98
C GLU A 74 -33.33 -19.86 -52.54
N ILE A 75 -32.57 -20.93 -52.28
CA ILE A 75 -31.99 -21.23 -50.96
C ILE A 75 -31.02 -20.11 -50.54
N GLU A 76 -30.15 -19.66 -51.44
CA GLU A 76 -29.23 -18.55 -51.16
C GLU A 76 -30.00 -17.28 -50.82
N LYS A 77 -31.04 -16.96 -51.58
CA LYS A 77 -31.89 -15.79 -51.33
C LYS A 77 -32.57 -15.88 -49.97
N GLU A 78 -33.19 -17.02 -49.63
CA GLU A 78 -33.81 -17.24 -48.32
C GLU A 78 -32.78 -17.11 -47.18
N SER A 79 -31.56 -17.63 -47.36
CA SER A 79 -30.49 -17.50 -46.37
C SER A 79 -30.06 -16.04 -46.15
N LEU A 80 -29.98 -15.25 -47.22
CA LEU A 80 -29.66 -13.83 -47.16
C LEU A 80 -30.80 -13.02 -46.53
N GLU A 81 -32.05 -13.35 -46.85
CA GLU A 81 -33.23 -12.73 -46.23
C GLU A 81 -33.25 -13.00 -44.72
N ALA A 82 -32.97 -14.24 -44.28
CA ALA A 82 -32.84 -14.58 -42.87
C ALA A 82 -31.77 -13.72 -42.17
N LEU A 83 -30.58 -13.62 -42.75
CA LEU A 83 -29.50 -12.77 -42.22
C LEU A 83 -29.87 -11.28 -42.17
N LEU A 84 -30.64 -10.80 -43.14
CA LEU A 84 -31.11 -9.42 -43.15
C LEU A 84 -32.10 -9.19 -42.01
N THR A 85 -33.04 -10.10 -41.78
CA THR A 85 -33.98 -9.99 -40.66
C THR A 85 -33.29 -10.04 -39.29
N GLU A 86 -32.23 -10.86 -39.15
CA GLU A 86 -31.42 -10.92 -37.93
C GLU A 86 -30.68 -9.60 -37.70
N LYS A 87 -30.07 -9.04 -38.75
CA LYS A 87 -29.41 -7.72 -38.69
C LYS A 87 -30.40 -6.62 -38.32
N ASP A 88 -31.59 -6.61 -38.89
CA ASP A 88 -32.64 -5.64 -38.55
C ASP A 88 -33.07 -5.77 -37.08
N ALA A 89 -33.24 -7.00 -36.58
CA ALA A 89 -33.54 -7.22 -35.16
C ALA A 89 -32.39 -6.71 -34.27
N ARG A 90 -31.14 -6.96 -34.66
CA ARG A 90 -29.97 -6.51 -33.92
C ARG A 90 -29.82 -4.99 -33.92
N ILE A 91 -30.10 -4.34 -35.05
CA ILE A 91 -30.10 -2.87 -35.16
C ILE A 91 -31.14 -2.28 -34.20
N ARG A 92 -32.38 -2.78 -34.23
CA ARG A 92 -33.43 -2.32 -33.30
C ARG A 92 -33.03 -2.50 -31.83
N GLU A 93 -32.40 -3.62 -31.49
CA GLU A 93 -31.92 -3.86 -30.12
C GLU A 93 -30.84 -2.85 -29.70
N LEU A 94 -29.91 -2.54 -30.61
CA LEU A 94 -28.88 -1.52 -30.38
C LEU A 94 -29.47 -0.12 -30.26
N GLU A 95 -30.44 0.24 -31.09
CA GLU A 95 -31.17 1.51 -31.00
C GLU A 95 -31.90 1.64 -29.66
N MET A 96 -32.57 0.58 -29.21
CA MET A 96 -33.23 0.56 -27.90
C MET A 96 -32.23 0.69 -26.75
N ARG A 97 -31.08 0.01 -26.84
CA ARG A 97 -30.00 0.11 -25.85
C ARG A 97 -29.40 1.52 -25.83
N ALA A 98 -29.13 2.10 -27.00
CA ALA A 98 -28.62 3.46 -27.14
C ALA A 98 -29.61 4.50 -26.59
N GLY A 99 -30.91 4.33 -26.86
CA GLY A 99 -31.96 5.19 -26.31
C GLY A 99 -32.08 5.08 -24.78
N LYS A 100 -31.94 3.87 -24.22
CA LYS A 100 -31.90 3.66 -22.76
C LYS A 100 -30.66 4.31 -22.13
N ALA A 101 -29.49 4.10 -22.72
CA ALA A 101 -28.24 4.71 -22.27
C ALA A 101 -28.28 6.24 -22.38
N GLY A 102 -28.84 6.80 -23.45
CA GLY A 102 -29.02 8.24 -23.60
C GLY A 102 -29.87 8.84 -22.48
N LYS A 103 -31.00 8.22 -22.14
CA LYS A 103 -31.83 8.64 -21.00
C LYS A 103 -31.13 8.51 -19.65
N GLN A 104 -30.31 7.46 -19.46
CA GLN A 104 -29.49 7.32 -18.27
C GLN A 104 -28.47 8.45 -18.16
N VAL A 105 -27.80 8.80 -19.26
CA VAL A 105 -26.88 9.94 -19.31
C VAL A 105 -27.61 11.24 -19.01
N GLU A 106 -28.77 11.50 -19.61
CA GLU A 106 -29.59 12.69 -19.33
C GLU A 106 -29.98 12.81 -17.84
N HIS A 107 -30.22 11.69 -17.16
CA HIS A 107 -30.54 11.69 -15.74
C HIS A 107 -29.31 11.86 -14.84
N LEU A 108 -28.17 11.25 -15.20
CA LEU A 108 -26.94 11.30 -14.42
C LEU A 108 -26.16 12.60 -14.62
N GLU A 109 -26.29 13.25 -15.78
CA GLU A 109 -25.61 14.53 -16.09
C GLU A 109 -25.92 15.65 -15.05
N PRO A 110 -27.17 15.91 -14.64
CA PRO A 110 -27.43 16.92 -13.62
C PRO A 110 -26.93 16.51 -12.23
N GLU A 111 -26.90 15.21 -11.91
CA GLU A 111 -26.34 14.73 -10.63
C GLU A 111 -24.83 14.92 -10.60
N LEU A 112 -24.15 14.60 -11.71
CA LEU A 112 -22.72 14.85 -11.88
C LEU A 112 -22.41 16.34 -11.76
N ARG A 113 -23.16 17.23 -12.43
CA ARG A 113 -22.99 18.68 -12.28
C ARG A 113 -23.15 19.15 -10.84
N LYS A 114 -24.17 18.67 -10.12
CA LYS A 114 -24.35 19.00 -8.69
C LYS A 114 -23.19 18.50 -7.84
N MET A 115 -22.65 17.34 -8.15
CA MET A 115 -21.49 16.76 -7.47
C MET A 115 -20.23 17.59 -7.77
N GLU A 116 -19.97 17.96 -9.02
CA GLU A 116 -18.87 18.85 -9.43
C GLU A 116 -18.96 20.22 -8.74
N GLU A 117 -20.17 20.79 -8.62
CA GLU A 117 -20.39 22.01 -7.84
C GLU A 117 -20.10 21.83 -6.35
N LYS A 118 -20.39 20.67 -5.75
CA LYS A 118 -20.01 20.38 -4.36
C LYS A 118 -18.50 20.26 -4.23
N PHE A 119 -17.83 19.55 -5.14
CA PHE A 119 -16.38 19.41 -5.15
C PHE A 119 -15.67 20.75 -5.32
N THR A 120 -16.16 21.63 -6.19
CA THR A 120 -15.59 22.99 -6.33
C THR A 120 -15.79 23.82 -5.06
N ARG A 121 -16.98 23.78 -4.45
CA ARG A 121 -17.23 24.45 -3.15
C ARG A 121 -16.33 23.91 -2.04
N GLU A 122 -16.13 22.60 -1.97
CA GLU A 122 -15.25 21.97 -0.98
C GLU A 122 -13.78 22.28 -1.25
N LYS A 123 -13.35 22.31 -2.52
CA LYS A 123 -12.01 22.76 -2.91
C LYS A 123 -11.76 24.21 -2.49
N ASP A 124 -12.72 25.11 -2.70
CA ASP A 124 -12.62 26.51 -2.28
C ASP A 124 -12.59 26.65 -0.75
N ARG A 125 -13.42 25.87 -0.03
CA ARG A 125 -13.40 25.83 1.45
C ARG A 125 -12.07 25.34 1.97
N LEU A 126 -11.55 24.27 1.40
CA LEU A 126 -10.26 23.69 1.76
C LEU A 126 -9.12 24.67 1.46
N GLY A 127 -9.16 25.35 0.32
CA GLY A 127 -8.22 26.43 -0.02
C GLY A 127 -8.21 27.54 1.04
N LYS A 128 -9.39 27.97 1.52
CA LYS A 128 -9.47 28.97 2.61
C LYS A 128 -8.90 28.45 3.93
N VAL A 129 -9.19 27.20 4.29
CA VAL A 129 -8.63 26.59 5.51
C VAL A 129 -7.12 26.50 5.42
N PHE A 130 -6.57 26.14 4.26
CA PHE A 130 -5.12 26.14 4.04
C PHE A 130 -4.53 27.55 4.15
N SER A 131 -5.14 28.57 3.55
CA SER A 131 -4.65 29.95 3.71
C SER A 131 -4.66 30.40 5.17
N ILE A 132 -5.71 30.08 5.93
CA ILE A 132 -5.77 30.38 7.37
C ILE A 132 -4.70 29.60 8.14
N ALA A 133 -4.47 28.34 7.79
CA ALA A 133 -3.43 27.53 8.43
C ALA A 133 -2.03 28.08 8.14
N GLU A 134 -1.77 28.54 6.91
CA GLU A 134 -0.51 29.21 6.55
C GLU A 134 -0.34 30.53 7.30
N GLU A 135 -1.39 31.34 7.46
CA GLU A 135 -1.38 32.56 8.28
C GLU A 135 -1.05 32.24 9.75
N LEU A 136 -1.73 31.25 10.34
CA LEU A 136 -1.48 30.82 11.73
C LEU A 136 -0.07 30.25 11.92
N ASP A 137 0.47 29.53 10.94
CA ASP A 137 1.84 28.99 11.00
C ASP A 137 2.89 30.12 10.90
N ASN A 138 2.62 31.15 10.08
CA ASN A 138 3.45 32.34 10.05
C ASN A 138 3.40 33.12 11.37
N ASP A 139 2.22 33.31 11.94
CA ASP A 139 2.05 33.97 13.25
C ASP A 139 2.76 33.20 14.37
N LEU A 140 2.66 31.87 14.35
CA LEU A 140 3.37 31.01 15.32
C LEU A 140 4.88 31.14 15.18
N ARG A 141 5.42 31.16 13.95
CA ARG A 141 6.85 31.39 13.72
C ARG A 141 7.29 32.75 14.27
N LEU A 142 6.52 33.81 14.01
CA LEU A 142 6.81 35.14 14.54
C LEU A 142 6.80 35.14 16.08
N ALA A 143 5.77 34.54 16.70
CA ALA A 143 5.68 34.45 18.15
C ALA A 143 6.85 33.67 18.77
N VAL A 144 7.31 32.58 18.13
CA VAL A 144 8.48 31.81 18.58
C VAL A 144 9.76 32.66 18.50
N VAL A 145 9.95 33.40 17.41
CA VAL A 145 11.11 34.31 17.28
C VAL A 145 11.05 35.41 18.34
N GLU A 146 9.88 36.02 18.58
CA GLU A 146 9.71 37.03 19.62
C GLU A 146 10.03 36.48 21.02
N LEU A 147 9.56 35.27 21.34
CA LEU A 147 9.89 34.59 22.59
C LEU A 147 11.40 34.33 22.71
N GLN A 148 12.06 33.87 21.64
CA GLN A 148 13.51 33.68 21.63
C GLN A 148 14.25 34.99 21.89
N THR A 149 13.89 36.07 21.20
CA THR A 149 14.54 37.38 21.42
C THR A 149 14.33 37.90 22.84
N ARG A 150 13.17 37.63 23.44
CA ARG A 150 12.87 37.96 24.83
C ARG A 150 13.73 37.12 25.77
N ASP A 151 13.84 35.81 25.53
CA ASP A 151 14.62 34.89 26.35
C ASP A 151 16.13 35.19 26.26
N GLU A 152 16.64 35.51 25.07
CA GLU A 152 18.00 36.04 24.86
C GLU A 152 18.23 37.31 25.69
N TRP A 153 17.30 38.27 25.62
CA TRP A 153 17.37 39.48 26.44
C TRP A 153 17.39 39.13 27.94
N TYR A 154 16.54 38.22 28.42
CA TYR A 154 16.56 37.79 29.83
C TYR A 154 17.89 37.15 30.22
N MET A 155 18.47 36.28 29.37
CA MET A 155 19.75 35.64 29.63
C MET A 155 20.88 36.67 29.74
N ASP A 156 20.94 37.62 28.82
CA ASP A 156 21.91 38.72 28.84
C ASP A 156 21.78 39.54 30.13
N HIS A 157 20.56 39.83 30.57
CA HIS A 157 20.34 40.60 31.80
C HIS A 157 20.63 39.78 33.07
N MET A 158 20.34 38.48 33.08
CA MET A 158 20.65 37.60 34.22
C MET A 158 22.16 37.38 34.36
N SER A 159 22.91 37.35 33.25
CA SER A 159 24.37 37.25 33.28
C SER A 159 25.02 38.40 34.06
N LEU A 160 24.47 39.62 33.97
CA LEU A 160 24.96 40.78 34.74
C LEU A 160 24.79 40.59 36.25
N PHE A 161 23.70 39.97 36.69
CA PHE A 161 23.47 39.68 38.11
C PHE A 161 24.38 38.57 38.60
N GLU A 162 24.61 37.54 37.79
CA GLU A 162 25.59 36.50 38.11
C GLU A 162 26.99 37.08 38.23
N ASP A 163 27.38 37.97 37.31
CA ASP A 163 28.67 38.62 37.32
C ASP A 163 28.83 39.60 38.50
N LEU A 164 27.76 40.33 38.85
CA LEU A 164 27.72 41.12 40.08
C LEU A 164 27.87 40.23 41.33
N ASN A 165 27.18 39.09 41.38
CA ASN A 165 27.30 38.15 42.50
C ASN A 165 28.73 37.59 42.60
N LYS A 166 29.36 37.23 41.48
CA LYS A 166 30.78 36.85 41.43
C LYS A 166 31.69 37.97 41.92
N ALA A 167 31.45 39.21 41.51
CA ALA A 167 32.23 40.37 41.97
C ALA A 167 32.07 40.64 43.47
N ILE A 168 30.84 40.50 44.00
CA ILE A 168 30.55 40.61 45.42
C ILE A 168 31.29 39.51 46.21
N LYS A 169 31.24 38.26 45.76
CA LYS A 169 31.98 37.15 46.38
C LYS A 169 33.48 37.41 46.40
N ARG A 170 34.07 37.78 45.26
CA ARG A 170 35.50 38.18 45.18
C ARG A 170 35.83 39.32 46.15
N ARG A 171 34.92 40.28 46.34
CA ARG A 171 35.10 41.36 47.31
C ARG A 171 35.09 40.84 48.75
N TYR A 172 34.17 39.93 49.10
CA TYR A 172 34.16 39.30 50.42
C TYR A 172 35.44 38.52 50.68
N GLU A 173 35.90 37.70 49.73
CA GLU A 173 37.17 36.96 49.81
C GLU A 173 38.35 37.90 50.04
N MET A 174 38.42 39.04 49.32
CA MET A 174 39.48 40.04 49.55
C MET A 174 39.38 40.69 50.94
N ILE A 175 38.17 40.95 51.44
CA ILE A 175 37.96 41.52 52.78
C ILE A 175 38.36 40.51 53.85
N GLU A 176 37.98 39.24 53.69
CA GLU A 176 38.37 38.15 54.59
C GLU A 176 39.88 37.98 54.59
N ALA A 177 40.53 37.91 53.43
CA ALA A 177 41.98 37.85 53.32
C ALA A 177 42.66 39.07 53.95
N ALA A 178 42.12 40.28 53.76
CA ALA A 178 42.65 41.49 54.38
C ALA A 178 42.43 41.49 55.91
N ALA A 179 41.29 41.00 56.40
CA ALA A 179 40.99 40.89 57.82
C ALA A 179 41.83 39.81 58.50
N GLU A 180 42.09 38.69 57.82
CA GLU A 180 43.01 37.66 58.27
C GLU A 180 44.44 38.17 58.28
N ALA A 181 44.88 38.89 57.24
CA ALA A 181 46.18 39.55 57.21
C ALA A 181 46.30 40.61 58.32
N GLU A 182 45.23 41.38 58.59
CA GLU A 182 45.20 42.31 59.71
C GLU A 182 45.30 41.56 61.04
N ARG A 183 44.52 40.50 61.24
CA ARG A 183 44.56 39.67 62.44
C ARG A 183 45.95 39.06 62.63
N GLN A 184 46.55 38.51 61.58
CA GLN A 184 47.91 37.99 61.58
C GLN A 184 48.92 39.10 61.89
N SER A 185 48.76 40.30 61.32
CA SER A 185 49.62 41.45 61.63
C SER A 185 49.46 41.95 63.06
N GLN A 186 48.25 41.90 63.63
CA GLN A 186 47.98 42.26 65.02
C GLN A 186 48.51 41.19 65.99
N HIS A 187 48.36 39.91 65.67
CA HIS A 187 48.97 38.82 66.42
C HIS A 187 50.50 38.92 66.37
N MET A 188 51.08 39.17 65.19
CA MET A 188 52.51 39.43 65.05
C MET A 188 52.95 40.70 65.80
N GLY A 189 52.14 41.76 65.76
CA GLY A 189 52.38 43.01 66.50
C GLY A 189 52.31 42.83 68.02
N ARG A 190 51.38 42.02 68.53
CA ARG A 190 51.31 41.64 69.95
C ARG A 190 52.51 40.78 70.35
N ALA A 191 52.90 39.80 69.54
CA ALA A 191 54.11 39.02 69.79
C ALA A 191 55.37 39.89 69.80
N ILE A 192 55.47 40.90 68.93
CA ILE A 192 56.56 41.87 68.94
C ILE A 192 56.52 42.76 70.19
N ALA A 193 55.33 43.23 70.60
CA ALA A 193 55.16 44.05 71.80
C ALA A 193 55.49 43.27 73.07
N GLU A 194 55.01 42.03 73.21
CA GLU A 194 55.36 41.13 74.32
C GLU A 194 56.87 40.90 74.36
N ARG A 195 57.52 40.66 73.23
CA ARG A 195 58.98 40.51 73.20
C ARG A 195 59.74 41.81 73.54
N MET A 196 59.18 42.97 73.20
CA MET A 196 59.75 44.27 73.57
C MET A 196 59.56 44.55 75.06
N ASP A 197 58.39 44.24 75.60
CA ASP A 197 58.09 44.33 77.03
C ASP A 197 58.95 43.35 77.82
N GLU A 198 59.15 42.11 77.34
CA GLU A 198 60.12 41.15 77.88
C GLU A 198 61.55 41.71 77.83
N MET A 199 61.94 42.39 76.76
CA MET A 199 63.27 43.01 76.66
C MET A 199 63.42 44.22 77.59
N VAL A 200 62.37 45.01 77.77
CA VAL A 200 62.33 46.16 78.70
C VAL A 200 62.31 45.65 80.14
N GLU A 201 61.58 44.58 80.42
CA GLU A 201 61.54 43.90 81.72
C GLU A 201 62.87 43.21 82.01
N ALA A 202 63.51 42.57 81.02
CA ALA A 202 64.87 42.06 81.13
C ALA A 202 65.88 43.20 81.37
N ARG A 203 65.72 44.36 80.73
CA ARG A 203 66.58 45.53 80.96
C ARG A 203 66.32 46.21 82.31
N ALA A 204 65.08 46.24 82.78
CA ALA A 204 64.70 46.71 84.11
C ALA A 204 65.22 45.75 85.18
N ALA A 205 65.12 44.44 84.92
CA ALA A 205 65.73 43.39 85.69
C ALA A 205 67.25 43.57 85.71
N GLU A 206 67.91 43.83 84.58
CA GLU A 206 69.34 44.20 84.51
C GLU A 206 69.64 45.47 85.32
N MET A 207 68.79 46.50 85.32
CA MET A 207 68.99 47.69 86.17
C MET A 207 68.83 47.38 87.67
N THR A 208 67.93 46.48 88.05
CA THR A 208 67.80 46.00 89.43
C THR A 208 68.86 44.96 89.81
N ILE A 209 69.41 44.25 88.81
CA ILE A 209 70.52 43.31 88.93
C ILE A 209 71.84 44.08 88.98
N GLU A 210 72.00 45.25 88.36
CA GLU A 210 73.15 46.13 88.56
C GLU A 210 73.21 46.71 89.99
N GLU A 211 72.07 46.86 90.68
CA GLU A 211 72.01 47.14 92.13
C GLU A 211 72.15 45.86 93.01
N ALA A 212 72.14 44.66 92.41
CA ALA A 212 72.21 43.37 93.08
C ALA A 212 73.27 42.40 92.49
N THR A 213 74.30 42.90 91.79
CA THR A 213 75.46 42.13 91.31
C THR A 213 76.64 42.28 92.27
N GLU A 214 76.37 42.04 93.55
CA GLU A 214 77.31 41.38 94.44
C GLU A 214 76.64 40.03 94.77
N ILE A 215 77.27 38.93 94.33
CA ILE A 215 76.97 37.51 94.64
C ILE A 215 76.29 36.70 93.51
N ASP A 216 77.17 36.10 92.70
CA ASP A 216 77.29 34.65 92.42
C ASP A 216 76.39 33.93 91.37
N SER A 217 76.95 33.85 90.15
CA SER A 217 77.35 32.67 89.37
C SER A 217 76.44 31.41 89.20
N THR A 218 76.32 31.00 87.92
CA THR A 218 76.23 29.63 87.32
C THR A 218 74.89 29.00 86.86
N GLU A 219 74.72 29.06 85.51
CA GLU A 219 74.44 27.99 84.52
C GLU A 219 73.10 27.19 84.40
N SER A 220 72.58 27.24 83.15
CA SER A 220 72.17 26.15 82.24
C SER A 220 70.72 25.58 82.21
N GLU A 221 69.97 26.06 81.20
CA GLU A 221 69.41 25.40 80.00
C GLU A 221 68.52 24.10 79.99
N GLU A 222 67.43 24.23 79.19
CA GLU A 222 66.81 23.33 78.18
C GLU A 222 65.50 22.50 78.41
N LYS A 223 64.49 22.86 77.57
CA LYS A 223 63.63 22.10 76.61
C LYS A 223 62.42 21.20 76.98
N SER A 224 61.32 21.42 76.23
CA SER A 224 60.47 20.48 75.41
C SER A 224 59.06 21.06 75.23
N SER A 225 58.22 20.84 74.19
CA SER A 225 58.28 20.31 72.81
C SER A 225 56.88 20.53 72.16
N GLU A 226 56.85 20.82 70.85
CA GLU A 226 55.75 20.70 69.85
C GLU A 226 55.08 19.29 69.85
N ASP A 227 53.97 18.93 69.19
CA ASP A 227 52.78 19.49 68.50
C ASP A 227 51.98 18.23 68.00
N GLU A 228 50.79 18.41 67.42
CA GLU A 228 50.09 17.56 66.42
C GLU A 228 48.92 16.59 66.80
N ALA A 229 47.77 16.95 66.18
CA ALA A 229 46.77 16.16 65.43
C ALA A 229 45.84 15.10 66.06
N ALA A 230 44.52 15.30 65.84
CA ALA A 230 43.61 14.26 65.34
C ALA A 230 42.33 14.85 64.70
N VAL A 231 42.06 14.42 63.47
CA VAL A 231 40.96 14.78 62.55
C VAL A 231 39.96 13.60 62.46
N GLU A 232 38.68 13.94 62.25
CA GLU A 232 37.52 13.20 61.70
C GLU A 232 37.55 11.68 61.44
N SER A 233 36.40 11.05 61.72
CA SER A 233 35.86 9.84 61.04
C SER A 233 34.34 9.81 61.32
N ALA A 234 33.43 10.08 60.37
CA ALA A 234 32.94 9.21 59.28
C ALA A 234 32.24 7.93 59.80
N GLU A 235 30.90 7.96 59.88
CA GLU A 235 30.07 6.79 60.16
C GLU A 235 29.66 6.05 58.88
N SER A 236 29.61 4.74 59.04
CA SER A 236 29.47 3.61 58.12
C SER A 236 28.12 3.51 57.39
N GLU A 237 28.18 3.40 56.06
CA GLU A 237 27.06 2.94 55.22
C GLU A 237 27.17 1.41 55.07
N GLU A 238 26.18 0.68 55.59
CA GLU A 238 25.99 -0.74 55.29
C GLU A 238 25.38 -0.90 53.89
N GLU A 239 25.82 -1.96 53.21
CA GLU A 239 25.59 -2.27 51.81
C GLU A 239 24.14 -2.68 51.49
N GLU A 240 23.20 -1.74 51.52
CA GLU A 240 21.79 -1.97 51.17
C GLU A 240 21.55 -1.90 49.66
N TRP A 241 20.82 -2.90 49.14
CA TRP A 241 20.34 -2.94 47.76
C TRP A 241 19.32 -1.82 47.53
N ASN A 242 19.49 -1.06 46.45
CA ASN A 242 18.61 0.07 46.14
C ASN A 242 17.75 -0.23 44.91
N TRP A 243 16.53 0.28 44.86
CA TRP A 243 15.65 0.21 43.67
C TRP A 243 14.66 1.36 43.68
N SER A 244 14.03 1.62 42.53
CA SER A 244 12.95 2.60 42.45
C SER A 244 11.62 1.94 42.80
N GLU A 245 11.05 2.33 43.94
CA GLU A 245 9.80 1.76 44.47
C GLU A 245 8.63 1.83 43.49
N GLN A 246 8.54 2.93 42.74
CA GLN A 246 7.50 3.13 41.72
C GLN A 246 7.64 2.17 40.53
N VAL A 247 8.87 1.79 40.19
CA VAL A 247 9.15 0.87 39.10
C VAL A 247 8.94 -0.58 39.56
N LEU A 248 9.37 -0.91 40.79
CA LEU A 248 9.11 -2.21 41.40
C LEU A 248 7.61 -2.50 41.48
N THR A 249 6.83 -1.58 42.05
CA THR A 249 5.37 -1.69 42.16
C THR A 249 4.70 -1.78 40.78
N GLY A 250 5.09 -0.93 39.83
CA GLY A 250 4.55 -0.97 38.46
C GLY A 250 4.85 -2.28 37.72
N VAL A 251 6.02 -2.88 37.93
CA VAL A 251 6.38 -4.17 37.34
C VAL A 251 5.62 -5.32 38.01
N MET A 252 5.44 -5.28 39.33
CA MET A 252 4.66 -6.28 40.06
C MET A 252 3.18 -6.25 39.66
N GLU A 253 2.58 -5.07 39.56
CA GLU A 253 1.17 -4.90 39.15
C GLU A 253 0.96 -5.36 37.70
N LYS A 254 1.89 -5.04 36.79
CA LYS A 254 1.80 -5.44 35.38
C LYS A 254 1.89 -6.95 35.19
N ASN A 255 2.68 -7.64 36.03
CA ASN A 255 2.91 -9.07 35.93
C ASN A 255 2.12 -9.91 36.96
N GLY A 256 1.27 -9.28 37.77
CA GLY A 256 0.41 -9.97 38.74
C GLY A 256 1.16 -10.63 39.90
N ILE A 257 2.35 -10.14 40.25
CA ILE A 257 3.20 -10.72 41.31
C ILE A 257 2.71 -10.26 42.67
N THR A 258 2.30 -11.20 43.53
CA THR A 258 1.79 -10.90 44.88
C THR A 258 2.85 -10.98 45.96
N ASP A 259 3.90 -11.77 45.76
CA ASP A 259 4.99 -11.93 46.73
C ASP A 259 6.15 -10.98 46.41
N ARG A 260 6.16 -9.84 47.12
CA ARG A 260 7.14 -8.77 46.92
C ARG A 260 8.55 -9.21 47.29
N ASP A 261 8.71 -9.86 48.43
CA ASP A 261 10.03 -10.11 49.00
C ASP A 261 10.70 -11.28 48.26
N ALA A 262 9.93 -12.32 47.90
CA ALA A 262 10.42 -13.39 47.02
C ALA A 262 10.84 -12.87 45.65
N PHE A 263 10.10 -11.90 45.10
CA PHE A 263 10.44 -11.27 43.83
C PHE A 263 11.70 -10.41 43.91
N ILE A 264 11.89 -9.64 44.99
CA ILE A 264 13.11 -8.83 45.19
C ILE A 264 14.34 -9.74 45.32
N GLU A 265 14.24 -10.85 46.06
CA GLU A 265 15.34 -11.82 46.15
C GLU A 265 15.68 -12.44 44.79
N PHE A 266 14.67 -12.77 43.99
CA PHE A 266 14.88 -13.26 42.63
C PHE A 266 15.50 -12.18 41.72
N ALA A 267 15.08 -10.93 41.86
CA ALA A 267 15.60 -9.82 41.07
C ALA A 267 17.07 -9.49 41.37
N LYS A 268 17.57 -9.77 42.58
CA LYS A 268 18.99 -9.56 42.93
C LYS A 268 19.96 -10.32 42.02
N SER A 269 19.55 -11.45 41.42
CA SER A 269 20.40 -12.18 40.47
C SER A 269 20.41 -11.60 39.06
N TYR A 270 19.56 -10.61 38.78
CA TYR A 270 19.43 -9.96 37.48
C TYR A 270 20.13 -8.58 37.43
N ASP A 271 20.90 -8.24 38.46
CA ASP A 271 21.83 -7.10 38.44
C ASP A 271 23.03 -7.44 37.55
N MET A 272 22.96 -7.00 36.29
CA MET A 272 23.95 -7.32 35.28
C MET A 272 25.13 -6.36 35.29
N ASP A 273 24.96 -5.16 35.86
CA ASP A 273 26.00 -4.13 35.94
C ASP A 273 26.71 -4.09 37.31
N GLY A 274 26.24 -4.87 38.29
CA GLY A 274 26.88 -5.11 39.58
C GLY A 274 26.88 -3.89 40.49
N ASN A 275 26.02 -2.91 40.22
CA ASN A 275 25.94 -1.67 40.99
C ASN A 275 25.00 -1.78 42.20
N ARG A 276 24.39 -2.95 42.43
CA ARG A 276 23.42 -3.22 43.51
C ARG A 276 22.18 -2.32 43.45
N TYR A 277 21.88 -1.79 42.26
CA TYR A 277 20.71 -0.99 41.97
C TYR A 277 19.87 -1.66 40.88
N LEU A 278 18.68 -2.14 41.24
CA LEU A 278 17.81 -2.85 40.29
C LEU A 278 17.09 -1.86 39.38
N LYS A 279 17.44 -1.86 38.09
CA LYS A 279 16.78 -1.01 37.07
C LYS A 279 15.46 -1.62 36.62
N GLY A 280 14.58 -0.78 36.08
CA GLY A 280 13.28 -1.24 35.56
C GLY A 280 13.36 -2.29 34.46
N SER A 281 14.41 -2.28 33.64
CA SER A 281 14.66 -3.33 32.64
C SER A 281 15.01 -4.66 33.28
N GLU A 282 15.78 -4.65 34.37
CA GLU A 282 16.21 -5.85 35.10
C GLU A 282 15.07 -6.41 35.94
N LEU A 283 14.30 -5.54 36.61
CA LEU A 283 13.06 -5.92 37.28
C LEU A 283 12.03 -6.47 36.28
N GLY A 284 11.93 -5.90 35.08
CA GLY A 284 11.04 -6.40 34.03
C GLY A 284 11.42 -7.80 33.53
N ALA A 285 12.71 -8.05 33.31
CA ALA A 285 13.22 -9.37 32.92
C ALA A 285 13.09 -10.40 34.06
N ALA A 286 13.40 -9.98 35.29
CA ALA A 286 13.19 -10.82 36.47
C ALA A 286 11.70 -11.17 36.64
N ALA A 287 10.78 -10.23 36.37
CA ALA A 287 9.34 -10.48 36.54
C ALA A 287 8.78 -11.47 35.52
N SER A 288 9.21 -11.41 34.25
CA SER A 288 8.81 -12.41 33.26
C SER A 288 9.28 -13.80 33.64
N ASP A 289 10.51 -13.91 34.13
CA ASP A 289 11.11 -15.19 34.50
C ASP A 289 10.54 -15.72 35.83
N PHE A 290 10.21 -14.83 36.77
CA PHE A 290 9.56 -15.18 38.03
C PHE A 290 8.16 -15.75 37.79
N VAL A 291 7.35 -15.10 36.94
CA VAL A 291 6.02 -15.60 36.55
C VAL A 291 6.11 -16.91 35.77
N ALA A 292 7.11 -17.08 34.91
CA ALA A 292 7.36 -18.33 34.21
C ALA A 292 7.76 -19.48 35.16
N LYS A 293 8.39 -19.16 36.30
CA LYS A 293 8.82 -20.13 37.32
C LYS A 293 7.72 -20.45 38.34
N ASP A 294 6.82 -19.51 38.62
CA ASP A 294 5.63 -19.69 39.46
C ASP A 294 4.43 -20.30 38.72
N ALA A 295 4.57 -20.53 37.41
CA ALA A 295 3.64 -21.36 36.65
C ALA A 295 3.70 -22.81 37.18
N PRO A 296 2.58 -23.43 37.60
CA PRO A 296 2.59 -24.77 38.17
C PRO A 296 3.17 -25.80 37.19
N VAL A 297 4.07 -26.64 37.71
CA VAL A 297 4.61 -27.83 37.03
C VAL A 297 3.46 -28.71 36.51
N GLU A 298 3.22 -28.67 35.21
CA GLU A 298 2.84 -29.86 34.43
C GLU A 298 3.97 -30.14 33.43
N GLU A 299 4.68 -31.25 33.62
CA GLU A 299 5.49 -31.86 32.56
C GLU A 299 4.63 -32.87 31.77
N PRO A 300 5.07 -33.36 30.59
CA PRO A 300 5.71 -32.70 29.45
C PRO A 300 5.01 -33.09 28.12
N SER A 301 5.08 -32.27 27.07
CA SER A 301 4.86 -32.74 25.69
C SER A 301 5.30 -31.70 24.64
N GLU A 302 6.48 -31.95 24.07
CA GLU A 302 6.87 -31.81 22.66
C GLU A 302 6.49 -30.54 21.85
N GLU A 303 7.55 -29.79 21.55
CA GLU A 303 8.01 -29.39 20.21
C GLU A 303 7.10 -28.60 19.24
N THR A 304 7.38 -27.28 19.18
CA THR A 304 7.64 -26.44 17.98
C THR A 304 6.49 -26.09 17.01
N PRO A 305 6.64 -25.07 16.13
CA PRO A 305 7.10 -23.69 16.39
C PRO A 305 6.25 -22.63 15.66
N SER A 306 6.46 -21.36 16.05
CA SER A 306 6.52 -20.14 15.23
C SER A 306 5.37 -19.76 14.27
N GLU A 307 4.86 -18.53 14.53
CA GLU A 307 4.69 -17.40 13.59
C GLU A 307 3.87 -17.67 12.30
N GLU A 308 2.88 -16.87 11.90
CA GLU A 308 2.81 -15.42 11.92
C GLU A 308 1.48 -14.99 11.24
N VAL A 309 1.10 -13.72 11.41
CA VAL A 309 0.36 -12.87 10.45
C VAL A 309 -1.19 -12.92 10.46
N SER A 310 -1.72 -11.84 11.05
CA SER A 310 -2.71 -10.90 10.49
C SER A 310 -4.17 -11.29 10.20
N GLN A 311 -5.00 -10.39 10.73
CA GLN A 311 -6.17 -9.74 10.16
C GLN A 311 -7.54 -10.45 10.15
N GLU A 312 -8.43 -9.74 10.83
CA GLU A 312 -9.83 -9.48 10.51
C GLU A 312 -10.91 -10.48 10.93
N SER A 313 -11.68 -9.99 11.92
CA SER A 313 -13.12 -9.78 11.82
C SER A 313 -14.01 -11.03 11.77
N GLN A 314 -14.55 -11.38 12.94
CA GLN A 314 -15.85 -12.04 13.03
C GLN A 314 -16.72 -11.32 14.05
N SER A 315 -17.72 -10.59 13.53
CA SER A 315 -18.98 -10.36 14.23
C SER A 315 -20.09 -10.97 13.37
N ASP A 316 -20.72 -11.96 13.96
CA ASP A 316 -21.82 -12.80 13.50
C ASP A 316 -23.11 -11.99 13.32
N SER A 317 -23.88 -12.28 12.26
CA SER A 317 -25.32 -11.98 12.15
C SER A 317 -25.89 -12.69 10.91
N GLU A 318 -26.68 -13.72 11.17
CA GLU A 318 -27.56 -14.43 10.24
C GLU A 318 -28.55 -13.48 9.55
N GLU A 319 -28.82 -13.68 8.24
CA GLU A 319 -30.18 -13.69 7.67
C GLU A 319 -30.18 -14.08 6.17
N GLN A 320 -31.34 -14.59 5.76
CA GLN A 320 -31.67 -15.33 4.53
C GLN A 320 -31.66 -14.49 3.23
N SER A 321 -31.36 -15.13 2.09
CA SER A 321 -32.05 -15.02 0.76
C SER A 321 -31.13 -15.59 -0.33
N ASP A 322 -31.49 -16.71 -0.93
CA ASP A 322 -32.15 -16.81 -2.25
C ASP A 322 -31.30 -16.39 -3.45
N ASN A 323 -31.07 -17.38 -4.31
CA ASN A 323 -31.00 -17.31 -5.77
C ASN A 323 -29.81 -16.62 -6.47
N ASP A 324 -28.89 -17.42 -6.99
CA ASP A 324 -28.68 -17.63 -8.45
C ASP A 324 -27.24 -18.06 -8.75
N ARG A 325 -27.13 -19.26 -9.31
CA ARG A 325 -25.88 -19.91 -9.70
C ARG A 325 -25.49 -19.44 -11.09
N GLU A 326 -24.50 -18.56 -11.20
CA GLU A 326 -23.93 -18.17 -12.50
C GLU A 326 -23.16 -19.34 -13.14
N PRO A 327 -23.24 -19.54 -14.48
CA PRO A 327 -22.47 -20.57 -15.17
C PRO A 327 -21.06 -20.09 -15.53
N GLU A 328 -20.05 -20.91 -15.21
CA GLU A 328 -18.66 -20.75 -15.61
C GLU A 328 -18.48 -20.72 -17.14
N VAL A 329 -17.81 -19.66 -17.62
CA VAL A 329 -17.42 -19.48 -19.03
C VAL A 329 -16.13 -20.27 -19.29
N VAL A 330 -16.26 -21.42 -19.93
CA VAL A 330 -15.12 -22.23 -20.40
C VAL A 330 -14.62 -21.68 -21.74
N TRP A 331 -13.44 -21.07 -21.73
CA TRP A 331 -12.71 -20.68 -22.94
C TRP A 331 -12.12 -21.93 -23.63
N ARG A 332 -12.69 -22.34 -24.76
CA ARG A 332 -12.05 -23.31 -25.67
C ARG A 332 -11.03 -22.58 -26.55
N ASN A 333 -9.75 -22.78 -26.28
CA ASN A 333 -8.67 -22.43 -27.19
C ASN A 333 -8.67 -23.44 -28.35
N THR A 334 -8.99 -22.96 -29.56
CA THR A 334 -8.83 -23.72 -30.80
C THR A 334 -7.41 -23.49 -31.34
N SER A 335 -6.52 -24.43 -31.06
CA SER A 335 -5.28 -24.63 -31.81
C SER A 335 -5.00 -26.13 -31.88
N ASP A 336 -4.63 -26.59 -33.08
CA ASP A 336 -4.21 -27.94 -33.47
C ASP A 336 -5.28 -28.97 -33.80
N SER A 337 -5.66 -29.00 -35.09
CA SER A 337 -5.86 -30.25 -35.80
C SER A 337 -5.31 -30.12 -37.23
N GLN A 338 -4.01 -30.37 -37.36
CA GLN A 338 -3.42 -30.82 -38.62
C GLN A 338 -3.49 -32.35 -38.68
N GLY A 339 -4.03 -32.85 -39.79
CA GLY A 339 -3.55 -34.08 -40.43
C GLY A 339 -4.17 -35.40 -39.99
N ASN A 340 -5.24 -35.81 -40.68
CA ASN A 340 -5.23 -37.14 -41.30
C ASN A 340 -6.24 -37.22 -42.47
N GLN A 341 -5.70 -37.68 -43.61
CA GLN A 341 -6.32 -38.05 -44.90
C GLN A 341 -6.66 -36.95 -45.90
#